data_AF-A0A6C0DTK2-F1
#
_entry.id   AF-A0A6C0DTK2-F1
#
_cell.length_a   1.000
_cell.length_b   1.000
_cell.length_c   1.000
_cell.angle_alpha   90.00
_cell.angle_beta   90.00
_cell.angle_gamma   90.00
#
_symmetry.space_group_name_H-M   'P 1'
#
loop_
_entity.id
_entity.type
_entity.pdbx_description
1 polymer ?
#
loop_
_entity_poly.entity_id
_entity_poly.type
_entity_poly.pdbx_seq_one_letter_code
_entity_poly.pdbx_strand_id
1 'polypeptide(L)'
;MSQNLNLTSPIYTNYWTLNNVNSITSPIGNSLVVSGYLAPSVLNFNRSNIDVSGNLNLNGNLKVPIGPLSTRPTGVQGYLRYNTTNSFMQFFNGTAWVNLITGYITITDPNGLIQNAFWQTGFSYTFSYITPANLQYYTITTNGNITASFVLNGAGGGGGSYANGSVTNPTIGGNGGQTIGSYTLLAGTTYYLLVGAGGAFVKNNGGQPAMGAGGGGNVEINGTGGQGGGYTGLFANSISQANAIMMAGGGGGGSWEVNSSTPSGGAGGGLSGTNGAAGLRAGGGGGTQSAGGSSYPGGSGQNGSALLGGTAAGGVGIDLGGGGGGGGGYYGGGGGNGESSGPSGGSGGGGGSGFLSPSVVNGTTTAGAGSAGGVGMPPGQNIVTYGVNGSATMTYGN
;
A
#
# COMPACT_ATOMS: atom_id res chain seq x y z
N MET A 1 -12.72 29.71 -68.02
CA MET A 1 -11.96 28.60 -68.61
C MET A 1 -11.09 28.00 -67.52
N SER A 2 -11.37 26.77 -67.07
CA SER A 2 -10.51 26.09 -66.09
C SER A 2 -9.20 25.69 -66.79
N GLN A 3 -8.09 26.32 -66.43
CA GLN A 3 -6.75 25.90 -66.85
C GLN A 3 -6.32 24.69 -66.01
N ASN A 4 -6.98 23.55 -66.20
CA ASN A 4 -6.56 22.31 -65.56
C ASN A 4 -5.38 21.75 -66.34
N LEU A 5 -4.20 21.69 -65.72
CA LEU A 5 -3.09 20.91 -66.24
C LEU A 5 -3.36 19.42 -65.95
N ASN A 6 -4.07 18.76 -66.87
CA ASN A 6 -4.34 17.32 -66.79
C ASN A 6 -3.15 16.55 -67.38
N LEU A 7 -2.20 16.17 -66.53
CA LEU A 7 -1.12 15.26 -66.92
C LEU A 7 -1.63 13.81 -66.84
N THR A 8 -1.96 13.23 -67.99
CA THR A 8 -2.36 11.82 -68.09
C THR A 8 -1.31 11.07 -68.92
N SER A 9 -0.78 9.96 -68.38
CA SER A 9 0.06 9.04 -69.16
C SER A 9 -0.76 7.79 -69.47
N PRO A 10 -0.89 7.39 -70.76
CA PRO A 10 -1.54 6.13 -71.13
C PRO A 10 -0.66 4.90 -70.83
N ILE A 11 0.60 5.09 -70.42
CA ILE A 11 1.56 4.02 -70.11
C ILE A 11 1.82 4.00 -68.60
N TYR A 12 1.58 2.85 -67.96
CA TYR A 12 1.58 2.65 -66.51
C TYR A 12 2.95 2.73 -65.81
N THR A 13 4.03 2.92 -66.55
CA THR A 13 5.42 2.99 -66.03
C THR A 13 6.05 4.37 -66.16
N ASN A 14 5.35 5.36 -66.73
CA ASN A 14 5.89 6.70 -66.86
C ASN A 14 5.78 7.46 -65.53
N TYR A 15 6.94 7.83 -64.97
CA TYR A 15 7.00 8.76 -63.85
C TYR A 15 6.88 10.19 -64.39
N TRP A 16 5.91 10.94 -63.85
CA TRP A 16 5.86 12.38 -64.06
C TRP A 16 6.79 13.04 -63.04
N THR A 17 7.92 13.55 -63.50
CA THR A 17 8.83 14.31 -62.66
C THR A 17 8.58 15.80 -62.88
N LEU A 18 8.05 16.47 -61.87
CA LEU A 18 7.94 17.93 -61.85
C LEU A 18 9.18 18.50 -61.16
N ASN A 19 10.15 18.97 -61.94
CA ASN A 19 11.38 19.57 -61.42
C ASN A 19 11.20 21.08 -61.22
N ASN A 20 11.85 21.64 -60.18
CA ASN A 20 11.91 23.09 -59.92
C ASN A 20 10.54 23.77 -59.77
N VAL A 21 9.55 23.09 -59.20
CA VAL A 21 8.25 23.70 -58.87
C VAL A 21 8.40 24.55 -57.61
N ASN A 22 8.34 25.88 -57.76
CA ASN A 22 8.45 26.81 -56.64
C ASN A 22 7.15 26.92 -55.82
N SER A 23 5.98 26.79 -56.46
CA SER A 23 4.69 26.80 -55.78
C SER A 23 3.62 26.07 -56.60
N ILE A 24 2.65 25.48 -55.89
CA ILE A 24 1.38 25.01 -56.44
C ILE A 24 0.30 25.74 -55.66
N THR A 25 -0.40 26.68 -56.30
CA THR A 25 -1.39 27.53 -55.64
C THR A 25 -2.76 27.40 -56.32
N SER A 26 -3.82 27.61 -55.55
CA SER A 26 -5.19 27.65 -56.05
C SER A 26 -6.06 28.56 -55.17
N PRO A 27 -7.19 29.08 -55.67
CA PRO A 27 -8.18 29.74 -54.84
C PRO A 27 -8.67 28.83 -53.70
N ILE A 28 -9.09 29.43 -52.58
CA ILE A 28 -9.65 28.72 -51.42
C ILE A 28 -10.79 27.80 -51.87
N GLY A 29 -10.78 26.55 -51.38
CA GLY A 29 -11.79 25.53 -51.67
C GLY A 29 -11.38 24.50 -52.74
N ASN A 30 -10.27 24.71 -53.45
CA ASN A 30 -9.72 23.71 -54.35
C ASN A 30 -8.83 22.71 -53.61
N SER A 31 -8.77 21.47 -54.11
CA SER A 31 -7.95 20.39 -53.54
C SER A 31 -6.86 19.97 -54.51
N LEU A 32 -5.63 19.85 -54.02
CA LEU A 32 -4.58 19.10 -54.73
C LEU A 32 -4.83 17.61 -54.51
N VAL A 33 -5.26 16.92 -55.56
CA VAL A 33 -5.47 15.47 -55.51
C VAL A 33 -4.27 14.78 -56.15
N VAL A 34 -3.48 14.09 -55.33
CA VAL A 34 -2.44 13.16 -55.79
C VAL A 34 -3.04 11.76 -55.69
N SER A 35 -3.34 11.15 -56.84
CA SER A 35 -3.90 9.80 -56.92
C SER A 35 -3.01 8.90 -57.78
N GLY A 36 -3.03 7.60 -57.49
CA GLY A 36 -2.24 6.56 -58.15
C GLY A 36 -3.19 5.53 -58.72
N TYR A 37 -2.91 5.04 -59.93
CA TYR A 37 -3.84 4.21 -60.69
C TYR A 37 -4.06 2.80 -60.08
N LEU A 38 -3.06 2.23 -59.39
CA LEU A 38 -3.10 0.85 -58.84
C LEU A 38 -2.35 0.65 -57.50
N ALA A 39 -1.81 1.71 -56.90
CA ALA A 39 -1.08 1.65 -55.63
C ALA A 39 -1.41 2.88 -54.77
N PRO A 40 -1.26 2.81 -53.43
CA PRO A 40 -1.42 3.96 -52.56
C PRO A 40 -0.55 5.10 -53.08
N SER A 41 -1.16 6.26 -53.30
CA SER A 41 -0.44 7.46 -53.76
C SER A 41 0.48 7.91 -52.64
N VAL A 42 1.78 7.70 -52.81
CA VAL A 42 2.77 8.15 -51.84
C VAL A 42 3.23 9.55 -52.24
N LEU A 43 2.74 10.56 -51.53
CA LEU A 43 3.38 11.87 -51.54
C LEU A 43 4.66 11.78 -50.70
N ASN A 44 5.80 11.62 -51.36
CA ASN A 44 7.08 11.39 -50.71
C ASN A 44 7.94 12.66 -50.71
N PHE A 45 8.07 13.28 -49.55
CA PHE A 45 8.99 14.40 -49.31
C PHE A 45 10.35 13.88 -48.86
N ASN A 46 11.07 13.21 -49.76
CA ASN A 46 12.31 12.45 -49.51
C ASN A 46 13.41 13.13 -48.67
N ARG A 47 13.31 14.45 -48.37
CA ARG A 47 14.30 15.24 -47.60
C ARG A 47 13.74 16.46 -46.84
N SER A 48 12.42 16.57 -46.61
CA SER A 48 11.85 17.80 -46.01
C SER A 48 10.68 17.55 -45.06
N ASN A 49 10.49 18.48 -44.12
CA ASN A 49 9.31 18.53 -43.25
C ASN A 49 8.06 18.84 -44.08
N ILE A 50 6.92 18.26 -43.69
CA ILE A 50 5.62 18.79 -44.10
C ILE A 50 5.34 19.99 -43.19
N ASP A 51 5.48 21.20 -43.71
CA ASP A 51 5.02 22.41 -43.03
C ASP A 51 3.54 22.63 -43.35
N VAL A 52 2.68 22.37 -42.35
CA VAL A 52 1.24 22.58 -42.46
C VAL A 52 0.87 23.74 -41.54
N SER A 53 0.69 24.93 -42.11
CA SER A 53 0.25 26.13 -41.37
C SER A 53 -1.25 26.12 -41.02
N GLY A 54 -2.00 25.14 -41.53
CA GLY A 54 -3.43 24.93 -41.28
C GLY A 54 -3.76 23.52 -40.76
N ASN A 55 -4.95 23.02 -41.09
CA ASN A 55 -5.37 21.68 -40.68
C ASN A 55 -4.80 20.59 -41.58
N LEU A 56 -4.27 19.53 -40.99
CA LEU A 56 -3.91 18.28 -41.68
C LEU A 56 -5.07 17.28 -41.56
N ASN A 57 -5.89 17.15 -42.61
CA ASN A 57 -6.96 16.14 -42.65
C ASN A 57 -6.44 14.82 -43.25
N LEU A 58 -6.37 13.77 -42.44
CA LEU A 58 -5.79 12.47 -42.81
C LEU A 58 -6.85 11.38 -43.09
N ASN A 59 -8.14 11.73 -43.10
CA ASN A 59 -9.26 10.81 -43.39
C ASN A 59 -9.13 9.44 -42.67
N GLY A 60 -8.73 9.45 -41.40
CA GLY A 60 -8.59 8.26 -40.55
C GLY A 60 -7.29 7.46 -40.67
N ASN A 61 -6.32 7.88 -41.51
CA ASN A 61 -5.14 7.06 -41.85
C ASN A 61 -3.78 7.60 -41.34
N LEU A 62 -3.73 8.26 -40.19
CA LEU A 62 -2.43 8.62 -39.58
C LEU A 62 -1.74 7.37 -39.02
N LYS A 63 -0.56 7.02 -39.55
CA LYS A 63 0.34 6.03 -38.97
C LYS A 63 1.57 6.72 -38.41
N VAL A 64 1.91 6.40 -37.16
CA VAL A 64 3.19 6.78 -36.54
C VAL A 64 4.20 5.65 -36.72
N PRO A 65 5.51 5.93 -36.66
CA PRO A 65 6.54 4.90 -36.58
C PRO A 65 6.22 3.88 -35.48
N ILE A 66 6.35 2.59 -35.78
CA ILE A 66 6.01 1.48 -34.89
C ILE A 66 7.21 0.54 -34.73
N GLY A 67 7.48 0.06 -33.51
CA GLY A 67 8.45 -1.01 -33.28
C GLY A 67 8.83 -1.20 -31.81
N PRO A 68 9.64 -2.22 -31.49
CA PRO A 68 10.07 -2.49 -30.12
C PRO A 68 11.08 -1.44 -29.58
N LEU A 69 11.54 -1.61 -28.34
CA LEU A 69 12.59 -0.77 -27.73
C LEU A 69 13.90 -0.79 -28.52
N SER A 70 14.27 -1.94 -29.08
CA SER A 70 15.51 -2.14 -29.84
C SER A 70 15.57 -1.38 -31.16
N THR A 71 14.42 -0.95 -31.69
CA THR A 71 14.33 -0.18 -32.94
C THR A 71 13.95 1.27 -32.69
N ARG A 72 14.28 1.80 -31.50
CA ARG A 72 14.12 3.23 -31.21
C ARG A 72 15.02 4.06 -32.13
N PRO A 73 14.48 5.02 -32.89
CA PRO A 73 15.32 5.95 -33.63
C PRO A 73 16.05 6.89 -32.65
N THR A 74 17.14 7.50 -33.12
CA THR A 74 17.81 8.60 -32.42
C THR A 74 16.79 9.70 -32.14
N GLY A 75 16.63 10.08 -30.87
CA GLY A 75 15.57 10.98 -30.44
C GLY A 75 15.78 12.41 -30.92
N VAL A 76 14.75 12.99 -31.54
CA VAL A 76 14.64 14.42 -31.85
C VAL A 76 13.41 14.94 -31.14
N GLN A 77 13.49 16.12 -30.51
CA GLN A 77 12.39 16.67 -29.70
C GLN A 77 11.09 16.72 -30.52
N GLY A 78 10.01 16.23 -29.94
CA GLY A 78 8.68 16.16 -30.57
C GLY A 78 8.42 14.92 -31.40
N TYR A 79 9.40 14.02 -31.58
CA TYR A 79 9.16 12.75 -32.29
C TYR A 79 8.11 11.90 -31.57
N LEU A 80 7.11 11.41 -32.31
CA LEU A 80 6.07 10.50 -31.84
C LEU A 80 6.27 9.09 -32.43
N ARG A 81 6.04 8.04 -31.63
CA ARG A 81 6.07 6.64 -32.08
C ARG A 81 5.15 5.76 -31.26
N TYR A 82 4.74 4.61 -31.81
CA TYR A 82 4.16 3.53 -31.03
C TYR A 82 5.23 2.50 -30.66
N ASN A 83 5.43 2.25 -29.37
CA ASN A 83 6.37 1.24 -28.89
C ASN A 83 5.65 -0.09 -28.66
N THR A 84 5.96 -1.11 -29.46
CA THR A 84 5.30 -2.42 -29.37
C THR A 84 5.75 -3.26 -28.17
N THR A 85 6.91 -2.95 -27.55
CA THR A 85 7.33 -3.63 -26.32
C THR A 85 6.46 -3.24 -25.15
N ASN A 86 6.10 -1.95 -25.06
CA ASN A 86 5.34 -1.42 -23.93
C ASN A 86 3.86 -1.19 -24.29
N SER A 87 3.48 -1.34 -25.56
CA SER A 87 2.14 -1.07 -26.11
C SER A 87 1.60 0.35 -25.88
N PHE A 88 2.50 1.36 -25.84
CA PHE A 88 2.14 2.77 -25.66
C PHE A 88 2.61 3.64 -26.83
N MET A 89 1.84 4.70 -27.09
CA MET A 89 2.35 5.88 -27.79
C MET A 89 3.43 6.52 -26.93
N GLN A 90 4.54 6.93 -27.54
CA GLN A 90 5.66 7.60 -26.89
C GLN A 90 6.03 8.86 -27.66
N PHE A 91 6.57 9.85 -26.96
CA PHE A 91 7.26 10.97 -27.61
C PHE A 91 8.66 11.19 -27.06
N PHE A 92 9.55 11.81 -27.83
CA PHE A 92 10.87 12.23 -27.36
C PHE A 92 10.81 13.70 -26.91
N ASN A 93 11.14 13.96 -25.64
CA ASN A 93 11.00 15.31 -25.05
C ASN A 93 12.23 16.22 -25.28
N GLY A 94 13.23 15.76 -26.03
CA GLY A 94 14.52 16.44 -26.21
C GLY A 94 15.66 15.79 -25.43
N THR A 95 15.34 14.94 -24.44
CA THR A 95 16.34 14.22 -23.62
C THR A 95 16.08 12.72 -23.56
N ALA A 96 14.80 12.29 -23.48
CA ALA A 96 14.41 10.89 -23.37
C ALA A 96 13.08 10.59 -24.07
N TRP A 97 12.85 9.30 -24.38
CA TRP A 97 11.56 8.78 -24.82
C TRP A 97 10.63 8.57 -23.62
N VAL A 98 9.45 9.20 -23.65
CA VAL A 98 8.43 9.13 -22.59
C VAL A 98 7.08 8.64 -23.15
N ASN A 99 6.26 7.97 -22.34
CA ASN A 99 4.94 7.46 -22.75
C ASN A 99 3.89 8.58 -22.76
N LEU A 100 3.01 8.60 -23.77
CA LEU A 100 1.94 9.60 -23.94
C LEU A 100 0.69 9.29 -23.10
N ILE A 101 0.47 8.01 -22.78
CA ILE A 101 -0.55 7.57 -21.83
C ILE A 101 0.18 6.74 -20.79
N THR A 102 0.33 7.29 -19.59
CA THR A 102 0.64 6.50 -18.40
C THR A 102 -0.59 6.56 -17.51
N GLY A 103 -0.88 5.46 -16.79
CA GLY A 103 -1.80 5.58 -15.67
C GLY A 103 -1.31 6.72 -14.77
N TYR A 104 -2.21 7.45 -14.15
CA TYR A 104 -1.90 8.52 -13.24
C TYR A 104 -2.45 8.14 -11.88
N ILE A 105 -1.62 8.29 -10.85
CA ILE A 105 -1.98 7.99 -9.49
C ILE A 105 -1.94 9.26 -8.65
N THR A 106 -2.98 9.44 -7.86
CA THR A 106 -3.09 10.52 -6.88
C THR A 106 -3.14 9.89 -5.49
N ILE A 107 -2.21 10.30 -4.64
CA ILE A 107 -2.12 9.88 -3.24
C ILE A 107 -2.32 11.12 -2.39
N THR A 108 -3.28 11.07 -1.48
CA THR A 108 -3.46 12.11 -0.45
C THR A 108 -3.05 11.54 0.89
N ASP A 109 -2.16 12.23 1.58
CA ASP A 109 -1.70 11.82 2.89
C ASP A 109 -2.70 12.15 4.02
N PRO A 110 -2.48 11.60 5.22
CA PRO A 110 -3.31 11.90 6.39
C PRO A 110 -3.43 13.37 6.80
N ASN A 111 -2.56 14.26 6.31
CA ASN A 111 -2.59 15.69 6.54
C ASN A 111 -3.24 16.47 5.39
N GLY A 112 -3.70 15.78 4.34
CA GLY A 112 -4.33 16.38 3.16
C GLY A 112 -3.33 16.79 2.07
N LEU A 113 -2.05 16.46 2.19
CA LEU A 113 -1.06 16.73 1.14
C LEU A 113 -1.29 15.79 -0.04
N ILE A 114 -1.42 16.36 -1.23
CA ILE A 114 -1.65 15.62 -2.47
C ILE A 114 -0.33 15.43 -3.21
N GLN A 115 0.01 14.17 -3.49
CA GLN A 115 1.06 13.80 -4.42
C GLN A 115 0.44 13.16 -5.66
N ASN A 116 0.89 13.63 -6.81
CA ASN A 116 0.52 13.10 -8.09
C ASN A 116 1.73 12.52 -8.81
N ALA A 117 1.56 11.36 -9.45
CA ALA A 117 2.65 10.71 -10.15
C ALA A 117 2.18 9.93 -11.38
N PHE A 118 3.09 9.77 -12.34
CA PHE A 118 2.90 8.87 -13.46
C PHE A 118 3.14 7.42 -13.03
N TRP A 119 2.22 6.55 -13.40
CA TRP A 119 2.29 5.10 -13.22
C TRP A 119 3.13 4.49 -14.33
N GLN A 120 4.39 4.23 -14.02
CA GLN A 120 5.37 3.69 -14.95
C GLN A 120 6.43 2.86 -14.21
N THR A 121 7.19 2.06 -14.94
CA THR A 121 8.31 1.28 -14.38
C THR A 121 9.24 2.16 -13.54
N GLY A 122 9.59 1.67 -12.35
CA GLY A 122 10.40 2.42 -11.37
C GLY A 122 9.58 3.26 -10.38
N PHE A 123 8.25 3.37 -10.56
CA PHE A 123 7.39 3.96 -9.54
C PHE A 123 7.46 3.14 -8.23
N SER A 124 7.69 3.84 -7.13
CA SER A 124 7.65 3.31 -5.77
C SER A 124 7.18 4.41 -4.81
N TYR A 125 6.27 4.08 -3.91
CA TYR A 125 5.81 4.96 -2.86
C TYR A 125 5.74 4.22 -1.53
N THR A 126 6.26 4.83 -0.47
CA THR A 126 6.21 4.28 0.89
C THR A 126 5.24 5.11 1.74
N PHE A 127 4.26 4.42 2.30
CA PHE A 127 3.31 4.93 3.27
C PHE A 127 3.86 4.69 4.68
N SER A 128 4.00 5.78 5.42
CA SER A 128 4.45 5.76 6.81
C SER A 128 3.34 6.20 7.75
N TYR A 129 3.41 5.76 9.00
CA TYR A 129 2.57 6.30 10.05
C TYR A 129 2.94 7.78 10.31
N ILE A 130 1.92 8.65 10.46
CA ILE A 130 2.11 10.09 10.69
C ILE A 130 1.43 10.49 12.00
N THR A 131 2.12 11.28 12.82
CA THR A 131 1.60 11.86 14.07
C THR A 131 2.00 13.33 14.18
N PRO A 132 1.12 14.23 14.65
CA PRO A 132 -0.33 14.10 14.76
C PRO A 132 -0.96 14.20 13.37
N ALA A 133 -1.89 13.31 13.02
CA ALA A 133 -2.53 13.31 11.73
C ALA A 133 -4.01 13.74 11.84
N ASN A 134 -4.48 14.53 10.87
CA ASN A 134 -5.89 14.98 10.82
C ASN A 134 -6.83 13.83 10.43
N LEU A 135 -6.35 12.89 9.63
CA LEU A 135 -6.98 11.60 9.31
C LEU A 135 -6.02 10.47 9.73
N GLN A 136 -6.47 9.22 9.75
CA GLN A 136 -5.63 8.06 10.11
C GLN A 136 -5.22 7.20 8.90
N TYR A 137 -5.41 7.72 7.69
CA TYR A 137 -5.26 6.97 6.45
C TYR A 137 -4.85 7.86 5.28
N TYR A 138 -4.27 7.21 4.27
CA TYR A 138 -4.05 7.77 2.95
C TYR A 138 -5.24 7.45 2.05
N THR A 139 -5.52 8.29 1.06
CA THR A 139 -6.42 7.96 -0.04
C THR A 139 -5.65 7.83 -1.34
N ILE A 140 -6.01 6.84 -2.16
CA ILE A 140 -5.39 6.57 -3.45
C ILE A 140 -6.49 6.55 -4.51
N THR A 141 -6.33 7.33 -5.58
CA THR A 141 -7.20 7.31 -6.77
C THR A 141 -6.36 7.22 -8.05
N THR A 142 -7.00 6.74 -9.11
CA THR A 142 -6.33 6.46 -10.39
C THR A 142 -7.20 6.93 -11.55
N ASN A 143 -6.58 7.41 -12.63
CA ASN A 143 -7.30 7.82 -13.85
C ASN A 143 -7.56 6.65 -14.84
N GLY A 144 -7.10 5.45 -14.51
CA GLY A 144 -7.15 4.25 -15.32
C GLY A 144 -6.86 3.04 -14.44
N ASN A 145 -7.24 1.85 -14.90
CA ASN A 145 -6.95 0.63 -14.15
C ASN A 145 -5.43 0.39 -14.12
N ILE A 146 -4.85 0.26 -12.92
CA ILE A 146 -3.42 0.03 -12.74
C ILE A 146 -3.19 -1.15 -11.80
N THR A 147 -2.26 -2.03 -12.15
CA THR A 147 -1.85 -3.14 -11.28
C THR A 147 -0.64 -2.73 -10.46
N ALA A 148 -0.78 -2.79 -9.14
CA ALA A 148 0.24 -2.40 -8.18
C ALA A 148 0.63 -3.59 -7.29
N SER A 149 1.92 -3.68 -6.98
CA SER A 149 2.44 -4.61 -5.99
C SER A 149 2.56 -3.91 -4.65
N PHE A 150 2.11 -4.58 -3.59
CA PHE A 150 2.10 -4.04 -2.23
C PHE A 150 2.90 -4.92 -1.29
N VAL A 151 3.60 -4.27 -0.37
CA VAL A 151 4.18 -4.88 0.84
C VAL A 151 3.59 -4.12 2.02
N LEU A 152 2.82 -4.79 2.86
CA LEU A 152 2.21 -4.24 4.07
C LEU A 152 2.88 -4.86 5.29
N ASN A 153 3.33 -4.03 6.22
CA ASN A 153 3.87 -4.45 7.51
C ASN A 153 2.95 -3.93 8.61
N GLY A 154 2.37 -4.85 9.38
CA GLY A 154 1.63 -4.51 10.60
C GLY A 154 2.57 -3.97 11.66
N ALA A 155 2.05 -3.18 12.60
CA ALA A 155 2.84 -2.59 13.66
C ALA A 155 3.17 -3.60 14.77
N GLY A 156 4.27 -3.38 15.49
CA GLY A 156 4.60 -4.14 16.69
C GLY A 156 3.76 -3.70 17.89
N GLY A 157 3.48 -4.61 18.81
CA GLY A 157 2.88 -4.28 20.10
C GLY A 157 3.87 -3.60 21.05
N GLY A 158 3.37 -2.99 22.11
CA GLY A 158 4.19 -2.42 23.20
C GLY A 158 4.67 -3.51 24.16
N GLY A 159 5.84 -3.31 24.77
CA GLY A 159 6.29 -4.13 25.90
C GLY A 159 5.50 -3.82 27.17
N GLY A 160 5.56 -4.71 28.17
CA GLY A 160 5.07 -4.44 29.53
C GLY A 160 6.23 -4.08 30.46
N SER A 161 5.98 -3.76 31.73
CA SER A 161 7.10 -3.53 32.67
C SER A 161 7.59 -4.80 33.35
N TYR A 162 8.83 -4.69 33.83
CA TYR A 162 9.50 -5.68 34.66
C TYR A 162 9.06 -5.56 36.12
N ALA A 163 8.80 -6.68 36.80
CA ALA A 163 8.97 -6.68 38.25
C ALA A 163 10.45 -6.56 38.62
N ASN A 164 10.70 -5.82 39.69
CA ASN A 164 11.97 -5.86 40.42
C ASN A 164 13.21 -5.39 39.63
N GLY A 165 13.05 -4.41 38.72
CA GLY A 165 14.18 -3.65 38.14
C GLY A 165 15.21 -4.45 37.32
N SER A 166 14.96 -5.73 37.03
CA SER A 166 15.89 -6.56 36.28
C SER A 166 15.83 -6.25 34.78
N VAL A 167 16.77 -5.43 34.31
CA VAL A 167 16.97 -5.02 32.91
C VAL A 167 17.40 -6.15 31.96
N THR A 168 17.64 -7.37 32.47
CA THR A 168 18.22 -8.46 31.67
C THR A 168 17.20 -9.24 30.83
N ASN A 169 15.88 -9.05 30.99
CA ASN A 169 14.87 -9.74 30.18
C ASN A 169 13.52 -8.97 30.04
N PRO A 170 13.40 -7.97 29.14
CA PRO A 170 12.14 -7.26 28.89
C PRO A 170 11.04 -8.17 28.38
N THR A 171 9.81 -8.01 28.88
CA THR A 171 8.65 -8.45 28.10
C THR A 171 8.61 -7.60 26.83
N ILE A 172 8.65 -8.25 25.68
CA ILE A 172 8.57 -7.60 24.37
C ILE A 172 7.14 -7.70 23.85
N GLY A 173 6.68 -6.63 23.20
CA GLY A 173 5.51 -6.74 22.35
C GLY A 173 5.77 -7.75 21.23
N GLY A 174 4.69 -8.34 20.72
CA GLY A 174 4.76 -9.17 19.53
C GLY A 174 5.10 -8.33 18.31
N ASN A 175 5.85 -8.91 17.37
CA ASN A 175 6.07 -8.30 16.07
C ASN A 175 4.75 -8.27 15.28
N GLY A 176 4.58 -7.25 14.43
CA GLY A 176 3.53 -7.25 13.43
C GLY A 176 3.75 -8.30 12.34
N GLY A 177 2.74 -8.51 11.52
CA GLY A 177 2.77 -9.39 10.37
C GLY A 177 3.24 -8.71 9.10
N GLN A 178 3.48 -9.50 8.07
CA GLN A 178 3.70 -8.99 6.72
C GLN A 178 2.64 -9.55 5.78
N THR A 179 2.16 -8.74 4.84
CA THR A 179 1.29 -9.18 3.76
C THR A 179 1.75 -8.57 2.46
N ILE A 180 2.01 -9.42 1.48
CA ILE A 180 2.51 -9.04 0.15
C ILE A 180 1.50 -9.54 -0.87
N GLY A 181 1.31 -8.80 -1.96
CA GLY A 181 0.50 -9.24 -3.08
C GLY A 181 0.36 -8.14 -4.14
N SER A 182 -0.17 -8.50 -5.30
CA SER A 182 -0.50 -7.55 -6.35
C SER A 182 -2.01 -7.40 -6.50
N TYR A 183 -2.46 -6.18 -6.73
CA TYR A 183 -3.88 -5.85 -6.88
C TYR A 183 -4.09 -4.78 -7.95
N THR A 184 -5.15 -4.92 -8.75
CA THR A 184 -5.54 -3.93 -9.75
C THR A 184 -6.44 -2.86 -9.13
N LEU A 185 -5.90 -1.66 -8.97
CA LEU A 185 -6.67 -0.48 -8.61
C LEU A 185 -7.51 -0.06 -9.82
N LEU A 186 -8.81 0.02 -9.64
CA LEU A 186 -9.79 0.35 -10.68
C LEU A 186 -10.00 1.86 -10.74
N ALA A 187 -10.12 2.38 -11.96
CA ALA A 187 -10.46 3.78 -12.19
C ALA A 187 -11.82 4.11 -11.53
N GLY A 188 -11.91 5.29 -10.92
CA GLY A 188 -13.13 5.76 -10.25
C GLY A 188 -13.40 5.15 -8.87
N THR A 189 -12.55 4.24 -8.39
CA THR A 189 -12.59 3.76 -7.00
C THR A 189 -11.62 4.54 -6.13
N THR A 190 -12.07 4.98 -4.95
CA THR A 190 -11.18 5.52 -3.92
C THR A 190 -10.72 4.39 -3.01
N TYR A 191 -9.41 4.22 -2.91
CA TYR A 191 -8.80 3.26 -2.00
C TYR A 191 -8.28 3.96 -0.75
N TYR A 192 -8.37 3.27 0.37
CA TYR A 192 -7.94 3.76 1.68
C TYR A 192 -6.81 2.87 2.16
N LEU A 193 -5.69 3.49 2.54
CA LEU A 193 -4.56 2.77 3.12
C LEU A 193 -4.31 3.29 4.53
N LEU A 194 -4.52 2.43 5.52
CA LEU A 194 -4.23 2.71 6.92
C LEU A 194 -2.89 2.07 7.28
N VAL A 195 -2.02 2.82 7.94
CA VAL A 195 -0.75 2.32 8.48
C VAL A 195 -0.88 2.16 9.98
N GLY A 196 -0.58 0.97 10.49
CA GLY A 196 -0.76 0.64 11.90
C GLY A 196 0.14 1.46 12.82
N ALA A 197 -0.42 1.93 13.94
CA ALA A 197 0.36 2.55 15.00
C ALA A 197 1.05 1.48 15.86
N GLY A 198 2.31 1.72 16.26
CA GLY A 198 3.01 0.90 17.24
C GLY A 198 2.31 0.93 18.59
N GLY A 199 2.17 -0.22 19.25
CA GLY A 199 1.57 -0.31 20.56
C GLY A 199 2.41 0.42 21.61
N ALA A 200 1.78 1.20 22.48
CA ALA A 200 2.47 1.91 23.54
C ALA A 200 2.71 1.02 24.76
N PHE A 201 3.74 1.33 25.52
CA PHE A 201 3.79 1.02 26.94
C PHE A 201 2.79 1.91 27.71
N VAL A 202 1.93 1.32 28.57
CA VAL A 202 0.88 2.07 29.29
C VAL A 202 1.28 2.30 30.75
N LYS A 203 1.31 3.57 31.19
CA LYS A 203 1.43 3.96 32.61
C LYS A 203 0.09 3.83 33.34
N ASN A 204 0.09 3.88 34.68
CA ASN A 204 -1.11 3.94 35.53
C ASN A 204 -2.19 4.88 34.95
N ASN A 205 -3.41 4.36 34.75
CA ASN A 205 -4.58 5.05 34.16
C ASN A 205 -4.48 5.47 32.67
N GLY A 206 -3.62 4.84 31.86
CA GLY A 206 -3.56 5.12 30.42
C GLY A 206 -4.73 4.51 29.63
N GLY A 207 -5.35 5.30 28.75
CA GLY A 207 -6.49 4.89 27.93
C GLY A 207 -6.12 4.09 26.67
N GLN A 208 -7.14 3.57 25.98
CA GLN A 208 -6.99 2.94 24.67
C GLN A 208 -6.61 3.96 23.58
N PRO A 209 -5.69 3.64 22.66
CA PRO A 209 -5.45 4.46 21.47
C PRO A 209 -6.64 4.38 20.50
N ALA A 210 -6.83 5.43 19.69
CA ALA A 210 -7.88 5.50 18.66
C ALA A 210 -7.61 4.54 17.47
N MET A 211 -8.60 4.40 16.56
CA MET A 211 -8.65 3.42 15.46
C MET A 211 -7.34 3.27 14.66
N GLY A 212 -7.08 2.06 14.13
CA GLY A 212 -5.81 1.70 13.49
C GLY A 212 -4.70 1.30 14.48
N ALA A 213 -5.02 1.28 15.77
CA ALA A 213 -4.21 0.73 16.84
C ALA A 213 -4.75 -0.64 17.29
N GLY A 214 -3.89 -1.47 17.89
CA GLY A 214 -4.33 -2.71 18.52
C GLY A 214 -5.17 -2.43 19.78
N GLY A 215 -5.66 -3.51 20.38
CA GLY A 215 -6.38 -3.46 21.66
C GLY A 215 -5.54 -2.82 22.76
N GLY A 216 -6.19 -2.08 23.66
CA GLY A 216 -5.52 -1.40 24.76
C GLY A 216 -4.96 -2.38 25.80
N GLY A 217 -3.77 -2.07 26.31
CA GLY A 217 -3.27 -2.60 27.58
C GLY A 217 -4.03 -1.95 28.74
N ASN A 218 -4.21 -2.67 29.84
CA ASN A 218 -4.97 -2.21 31.00
C ASN A 218 -4.06 -2.14 32.23
N VAL A 219 -4.33 -1.18 33.11
CA VAL A 219 -3.45 -0.84 34.24
C VAL A 219 -4.26 -0.72 35.52
N GLU A 220 -3.87 -1.48 36.55
CA GLU A 220 -4.25 -1.22 37.96
C GLU A 220 -3.05 -0.65 38.73
N ILE A 221 -3.22 -0.38 40.03
CA ILE A 221 -2.34 0.41 40.92
C ILE A 221 -0.83 0.13 40.76
N ASN A 222 -0.43 -1.09 40.41
CA ASN A 222 0.98 -1.50 40.23
C ASN A 222 1.30 -2.28 38.93
N GLY A 223 0.38 -2.44 37.96
CA GLY A 223 0.55 -3.40 36.85
C GLY A 223 0.51 -2.80 35.45
N THR A 224 1.66 -2.57 34.81
CA THR A 224 1.77 -1.91 33.48
C THR A 224 1.99 -2.90 32.33
N GLY A 225 0.91 -3.23 31.62
CA GLY A 225 0.94 -4.00 30.37
C GLY A 225 1.17 -3.13 29.12
N GLY A 226 1.58 -3.77 28.02
CA GLY A 226 1.74 -3.14 26.71
C GLY A 226 0.44 -3.18 25.88
N GLN A 227 0.23 -2.18 25.03
CA GLN A 227 -0.88 -2.18 24.06
C GLN A 227 -0.54 -3.08 22.86
N GLY A 228 -1.56 -3.59 22.18
CA GLY A 228 -1.37 -4.21 20.88
C GLY A 228 -0.99 -3.20 19.79
N GLY A 229 -0.24 -3.66 18.80
CA GLY A 229 0.07 -2.92 17.58
C GLY A 229 -1.13 -2.90 16.62
N GLY A 230 -1.20 -1.82 15.86
CA GLY A 230 -2.15 -1.62 14.77
C GLY A 230 -1.91 -2.50 13.55
N TYR A 231 -2.98 -2.81 12.81
CA TYR A 231 -2.86 -3.42 11.49
C TYR A 231 -2.47 -2.37 10.44
N THR A 232 -1.83 -2.82 9.36
CA THR A 232 -1.69 -2.03 8.13
C THR A 232 -2.57 -2.67 7.06
N GLY A 233 -3.45 -1.89 6.43
CA GLY A 233 -4.47 -2.44 5.53
C GLY A 233 -4.81 -1.54 4.36
N LEU A 234 -5.12 -2.18 3.22
CA LEU A 234 -5.66 -1.55 2.01
C LEU A 234 -7.15 -1.92 1.89
N PHE A 235 -7.99 -0.92 1.64
CA PHE A 235 -9.45 -1.06 1.56
C PHE A 235 -10.02 -0.34 0.32
N ALA A 236 -11.14 -0.84 -0.20
CA ALA A 236 -11.92 -0.13 -1.22
C ALA A 236 -13.04 0.69 -0.58
N ASN A 237 -13.27 1.93 -1.03
CA ASN A 237 -14.40 2.80 -0.64
C ASN A 237 -14.44 3.29 0.81
N SER A 238 -14.16 2.44 1.80
CA SER A 238 -14.09 2.81 3.22
C SER A 238 -13.29 1.78 4.03
N ILE A 239 -12.77 2.20 5.18
CA ILE A 239 -12.09 1.31 6.13
C ILE A 239 -13.16 0.50 6.88
N SER A 240 -13.42 -0.70 6.39
CA SER A 240 -14.28 -1.69 7.04
C SER A 240 -13.83 -3.10 6.67
N GLN A 241 -14.16 -4.11 7.49
CA GLN A 241 -13.76 -5.49 7.24
C GLN A 241 -14.29 -6.01 5.88
N ALA A 242 -15.53 -5.64 5.51
CA ALA A 242 -16.15 -6.02 4.24
C ALA A 242 -15.44 -5.44 3.01
N ASN A 243 -14.73 -4.33 3.19
CA ASN A 243 -14.02 -3.61 2.14
C ASN A 243 -12.51 -3.89 2.13
N ALA A 244 -12.02 -4.78 3.00
CA ALA A 244 -10.61 -5.12 3.07
C ALA A 244 -10.14 -5.81 1.78
N ILE A 245 -8.97 -5.42 1.29
CA ILE A 245 -8.32 -6.02 0.12
C ILE A 245 -7.10 -6.83 0.57
N MET A 246 -6.22 -6.18 1.34
CA MET A 246 -5.03 -6.81 1.93
C MET A 246 -4.81 -6.23 3.31
N MET A 247 -4.33 -7.05 4.24
CA MET A 247 -4.06 -6.61 5.60
C MET A 247 -2.93 -7.40 6.22
N ALA A 248 -2.00 -6.68 6.87
CA ALA A 248 -1.01 -7.23 7.76
C ALA A 248 -1.43 -6.94 9.21
N GLY A 249 -1.68 -7.99 10.00
CA GLY A 249 -2.08 -7.87 11.39
C GLY A 249 -0.97 -7.30 12.28
N GLY A 250 -1.34 -6.54 13.31
CA GLY A 250 -0.43 -6.04 14.33
C GLY A 250 -0.14 -7.07 15.43
N GLY A 251 1.00 -6.92 16.10
CA GLY A 251 1.40 -7.79 17.20
C GLY A 251 0.64 -7.48 18.50
N GLY A 252 0.51 -8.46 19.39
CA GLY A 252 -0.02 -8.27 20.74
C GLY A 252 0.96 -7.53 21.66
N GLY A 253 0.46 -6.95 22.75
CA GLY A 253 1.27 -6.33 23.78
C GLY A 253 1.84 -7.33 24.79
N GLY A 254 2.95 -6.97 25.43
CA GLY A 254 3.53 -7.71 26.55
C GLY A 254 2.77 -7.50 27.86
N SER A 255 2.92 -8.40 28.83
CA SER A 255 2.36 -8.28 30.18
C SER A 255 3.34 -7.69 31.20
N TRP A 256 2.82 -7.37 32.39
CA TRP A 256 3.59 -7.15 33.60
C TRP A 256 4.08 -8.48 34.19
N GLU A 257 5.34 -8.52 34.61
CA GLU A 257 6.02 -9.65 35.27
C GLU A 257 6.39 -10.88 34.41
N VAL A 258 7.62 -11.35 34.59
CA VAL A 258 8.25 -12.43 33.81
C VAL A 258 8.44 -13.69 34.65
N ASN A 259 8.05 -14.85 34.09
CA ASN A 259 8.90 -16.03 34.17
C ASN A 259 9.97 -15.88 33.09
N SER A 260 11.25 -16.02 33.44
CA SER A 260 12.42 -15.74 32.58
C SER A 260 12.48 -16.56 31.28
N SER A 261 11.61 -17.55 31.09
CA SER A 261 11.57 -18.36 29.86
C SER A 261 10.61 -17.83 28.77
N THR A 262 9.51 -17.13 29.08
CA THR A 262 8.49 -16.71 28.08
C THR A 262 7.41 -15.76 28.67
N PRO A 263 7.50 -14.43 28.51
CA PRO A 263 6.29 -13.67 28.19
C PRO A 263 6.49 -12.56 27.14
N SER A 264 5.92 -12.76 25.96
CA SER A 264 5.84 -11.78 24.86
C SER A 264 4.41 -11.68 24.33
N GLY A 265 4.11 -10.56 23.69
CA GLY A 265 2.91 -10.46 22.86
C GLY A 265 2.98 -11.42 21.68
N GLY A 266 1.83 -11.89 21.22
CA GLY A 266 1.71 -12.75 20.05
C GLY A 266 2.04 -12.00 18.77
N ALA A 267 2.69 -12.66 17.81
CA ALA A 267 2.99 -12.09 16.51
C ALA A 267 1.70 -11.92 15.67
N GLY A 268 1.54 -10.75 15.03
CA GLY A 268 0.45 -10.48 14.09
C GLY A 268 0.74 -11.03 12.69
N GLY A 269 -0.26 -11.13 11.82
CA GLY A 269 -0.16 -11.62 10.44
C GLY A 269 -0.60 -13.08 10.27
N GLY A 270 -0.34 -13.64 9.08
CA GLY A 270 -0.74 -15.01 8.77
C GLY A 270 -2.26 -15.20 8.64
N LEU A 271 -2.70 -16.42 8.33
CA LEU A 271 -4.12 -16.79 8.42
C LEU A 271 -4.62 -16.72 9.88
N SER A 272 -3.71 -16.93 10.82
CA SER A 272 -3.92 -16.69 12.24
C SER A 272 -2.70 -15.96 12.78
N GLY A 273 -2.94 -14.94 13.61
CA GLY A 273 -1.92 -14.43 14.51
C GLY A 273 -1.54 -15.51 15.53
N THR A 274 -0.42 -15.31 16.22
CA THR A 274 -0.01 -16.24 17.28
C THR A 274 -0.62 -15.82 18.61
N ASN A 275 -0.78 -16.79 19.51
CA ASN A 275 -1.20 -16.52 20.87
C ASN A 275 -0.13 -15.70 21.59
N GLY A 276 -0.56 -14.85 22.52
CA GLY A 276 0.32 -14.26 23.52
C GLY A 276 0.87 -15.33 24.45
N ALA A 277 2.06 -15.09 24.97
CA ALA A 277 2.66 -16.01 25.92
C ALA A 277 1.83 -16.12 27.22
N ALA A 278 1.83 -17.32 27.79
CA ALA A 278 1.15 -17.58 29.05
C ALA A 278 1.96 -17.04 30.23
N GLY A 279 1.25 -16.42 31.18
CA GLY A 279 1.73 -16.25 32.55
C GLY A 279 1.31 -17.45 33.38
N LEU A 280 0.65 -17.23 34.52
CA LEU A 280 -0.09 -18.29 35.20
C LEU A 280 -1.33 -18.77 34.42
N ARG A 281 -1.89 -17.89 33.59
CA ARG A 281 -3.04 -18.15 32.73
C ARG A 281 -2.61 -18.10 31.27
N ALA A 282 -3.39 -18.76 30.41
CA ALA A 282 -3.13 -18.71 28.97
C ALA A 282 -3.20 -17.25 28.48
N GLY A 283 -2.27 -16.88 27.61
CA GLY A 283 -2.29 -15.59 26.95
C GLY A 283 -3.49 -15.45 26.01
N GLY A 284 -3.73 -14.22 25.55
CA GLY A 284 -4.75 -13.94 24.56
C GLY A 284 -4.51 -14.76 23.29
N GLY A 285 -5.56 -15.41 22.78
CA GLY A 285 -5.49 -16.16 21.54
C GLY A 285 -5.19 -15.25 20.34
N GLY A 286 -4.54 -15.78 19.31
CA GLY A 286 -4.38 -15.08 18.04
C GLY A 286 -5.72 -14.91 17.32
N GLY A 287 -5.89 -13.80 16.61
CA GLY A 287 -7.01 -13.61 15.69
C GLY A 287 -6.87 -14.54 14.49
N THR A 288 -7.99 -14.97 13.90
CA THR A 288 -8.04 -15.87 12.73
C THR A 288 -8.74 -15.20 11.55
N GLN A 289 -8.87 -15.88 10.41
CA GLN A 289 -9.67 -15.38 9.29
C GLN A 289 -11.18 -15.35 9.54
N SER A 290 -11.68 -15.97 10.61
CA SER A 290 -13.13 -16.12 10.85
C SER A 290 -13.61 -15.61 12.22
N ALA A 291 -12.69 -15.35 13.15
CA ALA A 291 -13.03 -14.88 14.49
C ALA A 291 -11.85 -14.17 15.15
N GLY A 292 -12.17 -13.26 16.07
CA GLY A 292 -11.19 -12.66 16.96
C GLY A 292 -10.62 -13.65 17.95
N GLY A 293 -9.40 -13.38 18.38
CA GLY A 293 -8.73 -14.19 19.38
C GLY A 293 -9.46 -14.17 20.71
N SER A 294 -9.60 -15.33 21.35
CA SER A 294 -10.26 -15.44 22.65
C SER A 294 -9.35 -14.96 23.79
N SER A 295 -9.90 -14.29 24.78
CA SER A 295 -9.24 -14.13 26.09
C SER A 295 -9.37 -15.41 26.91
N TYR A 296 -8.59 -15.52 28.00
CA TYR A 296 -8.69 -16.64 28.95
C TYR A 296 -10.10 -16.72 29.57
N PRO A 297 -10.77 -17.90 29.55
CA PRO A 297 -12.07 -18.09 30.18
C PRO A 297 -12.05 -17.80 31.69
N GLY A 298 -12.89 -16.88 32.16
CA GLY A 298 -12.96 -16.50 33.58
C GLY A 298 -11.90 -15.48 34.01
N GLY A 299 -11.22 -14.83 33.07
CA GLY A 299 -10.49 -13.59 33.31
C GLY A 299 -11.28 -12.35 32.84
N SER A 300 -10.78 -11.15 33.14
CA SER A 300 -11.39 -9.88 32.76
C SER A 300 -10.94 -9.33 31.40
N GLY A 301 -10.05 -10.06 30.69
CA GLY A 301 -9.59 -9.67 29.35
C GLY A 301 -10.69 -9.86 28.31
N GLN A 302 -10.68 -9.05 27.25
CA GLN A 302 -11.68 -9.11 26.20
C GLN A 302 -11.17 -9.81 24.94
N ASN A 303 -12.09 -10.45 24.22
CA ASN A 303 -11.79 -11.06 22.93
C ASN A 303 -11.45 -9.97 21.90
N GLY A 304 -10.65 -10.35 20.90
CA GLY A 304 -10.52 -9.55 19.70
C GLY A 304 -11.82 -9.53 18.89
N SER A 305 -11.94 -8.57 17.99
CA SER A 305 -13.06 -8.46 17.07
C SER A 305 -12.57 -8.09 15.67
N ALA A 306 -13.49 -7.84 14.73
CA ALA A 306 -13.12 -7.39 13.39
C ALA A 306 -12.31 -6.10 13.47
N LEU A 307 -11.13 -6.07 12.84
CA LEU A 307 -10.18 -4.94 12.82
C LEU A 307 -9.52 -4.60 14.17
N LEU A 308 -10.15 -4.90 15.30
CA LEU A 308 -9.72 -4.44 16.62
C LEU A 308 -9.20 -5.60 17.47
N GLY A 309 -8.06 -5.38 18.11
CA GLY A 309 -7.55 -6.29 19.14
C GLY A 309 -8.34 -6.18 20.44
N GLY A 310 -8.33 -7.25 21.23
CA GLY A 310 -9.02 -7.33 22.51
C GLY A 310 -8.30 -6.53 23.60
N THR A 311 -9.06 -5.92 24.48
CA THR A 311 -8.55 -5.18 25.63
C THR A 311 -7.99 -6.12 26.68
N ALA A 312 -6.83 -5.80 27.24
CA ALA A 312 -6.27 -6.58 28.34
C ALA A 312 -7.08 -6.43 29.64
N ALA A 313 -6.88 -7.39 30.54
CA ALA A 313 -7.33 -7.27 31.93
C ALA A 313 -6.29 -6.57 32.81
N GLY A 314 -6.76 -5.72 33.72
CA GLY A 314 -5.99 -5.27 34.88
C GLY A 314 -5.84 -6.39 35.92
N GLY A 315 -4.86 -6.26 36.82
CA GLY A 315 -4.67 -7.20 37.93
C GLY A 315 -5.32 -6.67 39.22
N VAL A 316 -6.13 -7.47 39.91
CA VAL A 316 -7.06 -7.02 40.98
C VAL A 316 -6.42 -7.04 42.38
N GLY A 317 -5.73 -5.97 42.80
CA GLY A 317 -5.15 -5.87 44.17
C GLY A 317 -3.77 -5.17 44.24
N ILE A 318 -3.06 -5.33 45.37
CA ILE A 318 -1.88 -4.49 45.71
C ILE A 318 -0.56 -4.90 45.05
N ASP A 319 -0.43 -6.09 44.46
CA ASP A 319 0.81 -6.60 43.83
C ASP A 319 0.48 -7.44 42.57
N LEU A 320 -0.38 -6.95 41.67
CA LEU A 320 -0.92 -7.79 40.58
C LEU A 320 -0.65 -7.22 39.19
N GLY A 321 -0.10 -8.08 38.33
CA GLY A 321 0.29 -7.71 36.98
C GLY A 321 -0.87 -7.54 36.00
N GLY A 322 -0.75 -6.52 35.15
CA GLY A 322 -1.65 -6.29 34.01
C GLY A 322 -1.29 -7.17 32.80
N GLY A 323 -2.31 -7.59 32.06
CA GLY A 323 -2.14 -8.31 30.80
C GLY A 323 -1.77 -7.40 29.62
N GLY A 324 -1.30 -8.00 28.53
CA GLY A 324 -1.03 -7.29 27.27
C GLY A 324 -2.26 -7.17 26.36
N GLY A 325 -2.42 -6.07 25.64
CA GLY A 325 -3.52 -5.87 24.68
C GLY A 325 -3.37 -6.73 23.41
N GLY A 326 -4.46 -7.17 22.81
CA GLY A 326 -4.42 -7.93 21.55
C GLY A 326 -4.04 -7.05 20.34
N GLY A 327 -3.35 -7.57 19.34
CA GLY A 327 -3.02 -6.85 18.11
C GLY A 327 -4.24 -6.69 17.18
N GLY A 328 -4.30 -5.59 16.42
CA GLY A 328 -5.32 -5.40 15.39
C GLY A 328 -5.10 -6.32 14.19
N GLY A 329 -6.13 -6.63 13.41
CA GLY A 329 -6.02 -7.53 12.25
C GLY A 329 -7.37 -7.78 11.61
N TYR A 330 -7.44 -8.64 10.58
CA TYR A 330 -8.72 -8.88 9.91
C TYR A 330 -9.76 -9.36 10.91
N TYR A 331 -9.34 -10.27 11.78
CA TYR A 331 -9.78 -10.25 13.17
C TYR A 331 -8.59 -10.04 14.10
N GLY A 332 -8.78 -9.22 15.12
CA GLY A 332 -7.75 -8.93 16.11
C GLY A 332 -7.52 -10.09 17.08
N GLY A 333 -6.36 -10.09 17.73
CA GLY A 333 -6.03 -11.03 18.80
C GLY A 333 -6.76 -10.71 20.09
N GLY A 334 -6.87 -11.68 20.99
CA GLY A 334 -7.48 -11.54 22.30
C GLY A 334 -6.58 -10.78 23.28
N GLY A 335 -7.20 -10.11 24.24
CA GLY A 335 -6.51 -9.48 25.36
C GLY A 335 -5.93 -10.52 26.32
N GLY A 336 -4.71 -10.25 26.78
CA GLY A 336 -4.07 -10.97 27.86
C GLY A 336 -4.77 -10.70 29.20
N ASN A 337 -4.58 -11.62 30.14
CA ASN A 337 -5.20 -11.58 31.45
C ASN A 337 -4.26 -11.06 32.51
N GLY A 338 -4.80 -10.24 33.40
CA GLY A 338 -4.17 -9.85 34.66
C GLY A 338 -4.41 -10.88 35.75
N GLU A 339 -3.69 -10.74 36.86
CA GLU A 339 -3.76 -11.65 38.00
C GLU A 339 -4.84 -11.24 39.01
N SER A 340 -5.35 -12.22 39.77
CA SER A 340 -6.41 -12.01 40.78
C SER A 340 -6.06 -12.56 42.17
N SER A 341 -4.96 -13.30 42.33
CA SER A 341 -4.54 -13.86 43.63
C SER A 341 -3.13 -14.45 43.56
N GLY A 342 -2.17 -13.86 44.27
CA GLY A 342 -0.79 -14.37 44.43
C GLY A 342 0.29 -13.56 43.70
N PRO A 343 1.58 -13.82 43.97
CA PRO A 343 2.70 -12.98 43.49
C PRO A 343 3.23 -13.40 42.11
N SER A 344 2.44 -13.45 41.03
CA SER A 344 2.85 -14.21 39.83
C SER A 344 2.23 -13.83 38.47
N GLY A 345 2.89 -12.92 37.74
CA GLY A 345 2.88 -12.72 36.28
C GLY A 345 1.56 -12.68 35.47
N GLY A 346 1.27 -11.52 34.87
CA GLY A 346 0.24 -11.34 33.84
C GLY A 346 0.59 -12.05 32.52
N SER A 347 -0.38 -12.15 31.60
CA SER A 347 -0.22 -12.85 30.31
C SER A 347 -0.29 -11.91 29.09
N GLY A 348 0.44 -12.26 28.03
CA GLY A 348 0.54 -11.45 26.81
C GLY A 348 -0.75 -11.46 25.97
N GLY A 349 -0.95 -10.41 25.19
CA GLY A 349 -2.04 -10.35 24.21
C GLY A 349 -1.71 -11.13 22.94
N GLY A 350 -2.72 -11.67 22.26
CA GLY A 350 -2.55 -12.36 20.98
C GLY A 350 -2.35 -11.40 19.81
N GLY A 351 -1.68 -11.84 18.74
CA GLY A 351 -1.55 -11.06 17.51
C GLY A 351 -2.82 -11.12 16.65
N GLY A 352 -3.08 -10.08 15.87
CA GLY A 352 -4.19 -10.08 14.90
C GLY A 352 -3.84 -10.82 13.62
N SER A 353 -4.83 -11.36 12.91
CA SER A 353 -4.59 -12.05 11.63
C SER A 353 -4.29 -11.06 10.49
N GLY A 354 -3.58 -11.55 9.47
CA GLY A 354 -3.57 -10.89 8.17
C GLY A 354 -4.85 -11.16 7.36
N PHE A 355 -4.93 -10.69 6.13
CA PHE A 355 -5.99 -11.02 5.18
C PHE A 355 -5.59 -10.73 3.74
N LEU A 356 -6.12 -11.52 2.82
CA LEU A 356 -6.01 -11.36 1.38
C LEU A 356 -7.40 -11.61 0.76
N SER A 357 -7.90 -10.64 -0.01
CA SER A 357 -9.11 -10.87 -0.79
C SER A 357 -8.81 -11.81 -1.98
N PRO A 358 -9.83 -12.52 -2.52
CA PRO A 358 -9.64 -13.42 -3.66
C PRO A 358 -9.08 -12.74 -4.92
N SER A 359 -9.24 -11.42 -5.03
CA SER A 359 -8.76 -10.62 -6.17
C SER A 359 -7.26 -10.26 -6.07
N VAL A 360 -6.60 -10.60 -4.97
CA VAL A 360 -5.15 -10.40 -4.81
C VAL A 360 -4.42 -11.58 -5.45
N VAL A 361 -3.47 -11.26 -6.33
CA VAL A 361 -2.61 -12.26 -7.01
C VAL A 361 -1.23 -12.29 -6.37
N ASN A 362 -0.61 -13.48 -6.36
CA ASN A 362 0.69 -13.74 -5.72
C ASN A 362 0.72 -13.30 -4.24
N GLY A 363 -0.42 -13.42 -3.57
CA GLY A 363 -0.60 -12.97 -2.20
C GLY A 363 -0.01 -13.92 -1.17
N THR A 364 0.71 -13.39 -0.19
CA THR A 364 1.16 -14.13 1.00
C THR A 364 0.97 -13.29 2.26
N THR A 365 0.57 -13.92 3.36
CA THR A 365 0.56 -13.29 4.69
C THR A 365 1.36 -14.14 5.68
N THR A 366 2.27 -13.50 6.41
CA THR A 366 3.26 -14.16 7.28
C THR A 366 3.22 -13.55 8.67
N ALA A 367 3.07 -14.39 9.69
CA ALA A 367 3.05 -13.92 11.06
C ALA A 367 4.45 -13.48 11.52
N GLY A 368 4.55 -12.34 12.20
CA GLY A 368 5.78 -11.84 12.83
C GLY A 368 6.87 -11.29 11.91
N ALA A 369 6.60 -11.21 10.61
CA ALA A 369 7.54 -10.71 9.59
C ALA A 369 7.43 -9.18 9.34
N GLY A 370 6.56 -8.49 10.08
CA GLY A 370 6.35 -7.05 10.00
C GLY A 370 7.20 -6.27 11.00
N SER A 371 6.68 -5.14 11.48
CA SER A 371 7.41 -4.24 12.36
C SER A 371 7.67 -4.83 13.74
N ALA A 372 8.83 -4.53 14.32
CA ALA A 372 9.27 -5.09 15.60
C ALA A 372 8.41 -4.62 16.78
N GLY A 373 8.18 -5.52 17.73
CA GLY A 373 7.58 -5.18 19.03
C GLY A 373 8.47 -4.27 19.87
N GLY A 374 7.83 -3.48 20.74
CA GLY A 374 8.49 -2.58 21.66
C GLY A 374 9.08 -3.33 22.85
N VAL A 375 10.18 -2.81 23.39
CA VAL A 375 10.79 -3.34 24.62
C VAL A 375 10.03 -2.84 25.86
N GLY A 376 9.99 -3.67 26.88
CA GLY A 376 9.47 -3.31 28.20
C GLY A 376 10.25 -2.18 28.87
N MET A 377 9.66 -1.54 29.88
CA MET A 377 10.26 -0.43 30.62
C MET A 377 10.36 -0.70 32.12
N PRO A 378 11.40 -0.19 32.82
CA PRO A 378 11.45 -0.27 34.27
C PRO A 378 10.30 0.50 34.93
N PRO A 379 9.79 0.04 36.09
CA PRO A 379 8.80 0.79 36.86
C PRO A 379 9.27 2.23 37.15
N GLY A 380 8.38 3.21 36.99
CA GLY A 380 8.65 4.61 37.34
C GLY A 380 9.39 5.45 36.28
N GLN A 381 9.74 4.90 35.12
CA GLN A 381 10.32 5.68 34.01
C GLN A 381 9.27 6.53 33.29
N ASN A 382 9.63 7.78 32.98
CA ASN A 382 8.71 8.74 32.36
C ASN A 382 8.71 8.73 30.82
N ILE A 383 9.61 7.99 30.20
CA ILE A 383 9.68 7.82 28.75
C ILE A 383 8.63 6.78 28.33
N VAL A 384 7.91 6.99 27.22
CA VAL A 384 7.00 6.00 26.65
C VAL A 384 7.72 5.31 25.50
N THR A 385 8.00 4.02 25.63
CA THR A 385 8.49 3.19 24.52
C THR A 385 7.31 2.64 23.74
N TYR A 386 7.41 2.67 22.42
CA TYR A 386 6.40 2.14 21.51
C TYR A 386 6.98 0.94 20.74
N GLY A 387 6.10 0.05 20.30
CA GLY A 387 6.41 -0.83 19.17
C GLY A 387 6.71 -0.01 17.92
N VAL A 388 7.41 -0.63 16.96
CA VAL A 388 7.68 0.03 15.69
C VAL A 388 6.38 0.13 14.90
N ASN A 389 6.09 1.32 14.38
CA ASN A 389 4.92 1.56 13.53
C ASN A 389 4.92 0.63 12.31
N GLY A 390 3.74 0.38 11.77
CA GLY A 390 3.59 -0.30 10.49
C GLY A 390 4.17 0.52 9.34
N SER A 391 4.17 -0.09 8.16
CA SER A 391 4.51 0.58 6.91
C SER A 391 3.81 -0.10 5.75
N ALA A 392 3.64 0.61 4.64
CA ALA A 392 3.29 -0.02 3.38
C ALA A 392 4.18 0.52 2.26
N THR A 393 4.45 -0.30 1.26
CA THR A 393 5.08 0.13 0.01
C THR A 393 4.22 -0.31 -1.15
N MET A 394 4.02 0.59 -2.11
CA MET A 394 3.34 0.33 -3.37
C MET A 394 4.32 0.58 -4.52
N THR A 395 4.46 -0.39 -5.40
CA THR A 395 5.34 -0.30 -6.57
C THR A 395 4.59 -0.62 -7.85
N TYR A 396 5.16 -0.18 -8.98
CA TYR A 396 4.68 -0.58 -10.30
C TYR A 396 4.66 -2.11 -10.42
N GLY A 397 3.47 -2.69 -10.58
CA GLY A 397 3.31 -4.13 -10.83
C GLY A 397 3.71 -4.45 -12.27
N ASN A 398 4.60 -5.42 -12.45
CA ASN A 398 4.94 -5.97 -13.77
C ASN A 398 3.83 -6.86 -14.32
#